data_AF-A0A9W7ISD4-F1
#
_entry.id   AF-A0A9W7ISD4-F1
#
_cell.length_a   1.000
_cell.length_b   1.000
_cell.length_c   1.000
_cell.angle_alpha   90.00
_cell.angle_beta   90.00
_cell.angle_gamma   90.00
#
_symmetry.space_group_name_H-M   'P 1'
#
loop_
_entity.id
_entity.type
_entity.pdbx_description
1 polymer ?
#
loop_
_entity_poly.entity_id
_entity_poly.type
_entity_poly.pdbx_seq_one_letter_code
_entity_poly.pdbx_strand_id
1 'polypeptide(L)'
;MNEDPYLVELLFQFGRYLLISSSRPGTQVANLQGIWNKDLEPKWDSAPHLNINLEMNYWPFLPCNLNECQEPLFDFLSSLSVNGHKTAKVRVFPLS
;
A
#
# COMPACT_ATOMS: atom_id res chain seq x y z
N MET A 1 12.53 -13.61 30.31
CA MET A 1 12.46 -12.70 29.16
C MET A 1 11.80 -11.44 29.68
N ASN A 2 12.51 -10.31 29.72
CA ASN A 2 11.95 -9.06 30.22
C ASN A 2 11.31 -8.37 29.01
N GLU A 3 10.01 -8.57 28.80
CA GLU A 3 9.28 -7.91 27.72
C GLU A 3 9.14 -6.43 28.05
N ASP A 4 9.57 -5.55 27.14
CA ASP A 4 9.40 -4.10 27.25
C ASP A 4 8.08 -3.70 26.56
N PRO A 5 6.99 -3.44 27.31
CA PRO A 5 5.71 -3.07 26.73
C PRO A 5 5.77 -1.75 25.96
N TYR A 6 6.71 -0.85 26.30
CA TYR A 6 6.84 0.44 25.61
C TYR A 6 7.35 0.28 24.18
N LEU A 7 8.21 -0.71 23.93
CA LEU A 7 8.67 -0.99 22.57
C LEU A 7 7.53 -1.46 21.67
N VAL A 8 6.63 -2.29 22.20
CA VAL A 8 5.44 -2.78 21.47
C VAL A 8 4.49 -1.62 21.14
N GLU A 9 4.22 -0.74 22.11
CA GLU A 9 3.41 0.46 21.90
C GLU A 9 4.03 1.38 20.86
N LEU A 10 5.35 1.63 20.96
CA LEU A 10 6.08 2.48 20.03
C LEU A 10 5.99 1.92 18.60
N LEU A 11 6.20 0.61 18.42
CA LEU A 11 6.12 -0.02 17.11
C LEU A 11 4.70 0.05 16.52
N PHE A 12 3.67 -0.13 17.34
CA PHE A 12 2.28 0.03 16.92
C PHE A 12 1.98 1.46 16.44
N GLN A 13 2.38 2.48 17.22
CA GLN A 13 2.19 3.87 16.83
C GLN A 13 3.05 4.25 15.62
N PHE A 14 4.23 3.64 15.47
CA PHE A 14 5.09 3.86 14.31
C PHE A 14 4.43 3.36 13.02
N GLY A 15 3.73 2.22 13.05
CA GLY A 15 2.94 1.76 11.90
C GLY A 15 1.87 2.77 11.47
N ARG A 16 1.15 3.37 12.44
CA ARG A 16 0.19 4.45 12.16
C ARG A 16 0.88 5.68 11.57
N TYR A 17 1.99 6.11 12.17
CA TYR A 17 2.79 7.23 11.71
C TYR A 17 3.27 7.05 10.26
N LEU A 18 3.77 5.85 9.92
CA LEU A 18 4.25 5.55 8.58
C LEU A 18 3.12 5.65 7.56
N LEU A 19 1.96 5.03 7.82
CA LEU A 19 0.82 5.09 6.89
C LEU A 19 0.32 6.52 6.68
N ILE A 20 0.19 7.32 7.76
CA ILE A 20 -0.17 8.74 7.68
C ILE A 20 0.84 9.52 6.82
N SER A 21 2.13 9.21 6.96
CA SER A 21 3.20 9.94 6.28
C SER A 21 3.35 9.55 4.81
N SER A 22 2.97 8.32 4.44
CA SER A 22 3.15 7.79 3.08
C SER A 22 1.87 7.68 2.24
N SER A 23 0.68 7.83 2.84
CA SER A 23 -0.61 7.66 2.14
C SER A 23 -1.62 8.69 2.60
N ARG A 24 -1.75 9.80 1.86
CA ARG A 24 -2.71 10.87 2.13
C ARG A 24 -3.60 11.10 0.91
N PRO A 25 -4.81 11.66 1.09
CA PRO A 25 -5.65 12.08 -0.04
C PRO A 25 -4.85 12.83 -1.13
N GLY A 26 -5.02 12.41 -2.39
CA GLY A 26 -4.28 12.94 -3.54
C GLY A 26 -2.83 12.46 -3.73
N THR A 27 -2.30 11.55 -2.89
CA THR A 27 -0.99 10.94 -3.11
C THR A 27 -1.08 9.62 -3.90
N GLN A 28 0.07 9.05 -4.25
CA GLN A 28 0.13 7.64 -4.70
C GLN A 28 -0.01 6.69 -3.50
N VAL A 29 -0.22 5.40 -3.78
CA VAL A 29 -0.24 4.35 -2.75
C VAL A 29 1.12 4.21 -2.05
N ALA A 30 1.08 3.84 -0.77
CA ALA A 30 2.28 3.42 -0.05
C ALA A 30 2.83 2.13 -0.68
N ASN A 31 4.02 2.22 -1.28
CA ASN A 31 4.64 1.11 -2.00
C ASN A 31 5.46 0.20 -1.05
N LEU A 32 6.32 -0.69 -1.56
CA LEU A 32 7.13 -1.60 -0.72
C LEU A 32 8.01 -0.87 0.33
N GLN A 33 8.32 0.40 0.12
CA GLN A 33 9.11 1.24 1.02
C GLN A 33 8.33 2.49 1.46
N GLY A 34 7.00 2.48 1.34
CA GLY A 34 6.15 3.66 1.57
C GLY A 34 6.42 4.74 0.53
N ILE A 35 7.25 5.72 0.91
CA ILE A 35 7.77 6.80 0.03
C ILE A 35 9.29 6.99 0.17
N TRP A 36 9.98 6.12 0.93
CA TRP A 36 11.36 6.32 1.35
C TRP A 36 12.30 5.36 0.62
N ASN A 37 12.84 5.81 -0.51
CA ASN A 37 13.87 5.10 -1.27
C ASN A 37 15.02 6.06 -1.64
N LYS A 38 16.26 5.56 -1.60
CA LYS A 38 17.47 6.30 -2.01
C LYS A 38 18.15 5.71 -3.25
N ASP A 39 17.79 4.48 -3.62
CA ASP A 39 18.48 3.71 -4.65
C ASP A 39 17.78 3.96 -6.01
N LEU A 40 18.56 4.08 -7.08
CA LEU A 40 17.99 4.23 -8.44
C LEU A 40 17.29 2.94 -8.89
N GLU A 41 17.82 1.80 -8.48
CA GLU A 41 17.32 0.44 -8.76
C GLU A 41 17.01 -0.26 -7.43
N PRO A 42 15.90 0.10 -6.75
CA PRO A 42 15.54 -0.50 -5.47
C PRO A 42 15.12 -1.97 -5.63
N LYS A 43 15.21 -2.74 -4.54
CA LYS A 43 14.75 -4.13 -4.54
C LYS A 43 13.27 -4.22 -4.93
N TRP A 44 12.96 -5.08 -5.91
CA TRP A 44 11.62 -5.25 -6.46
C TRP A 44 10.95 -3.94 -6.92
N ASP A 45 11.78 -3.02 -7.42
CA ASP A 45 11.42 -1.70 -7.93
C ASP A 45 10.72 -0.79 -6.92
N SER A 46 10.76 -1.14 -5.62
CA SER A 46 9.95 -0.50 -4.58
C SER A 46 8.47 -0.37 -5.01
N ALA A 47 7.96 -1.27 -5.85
CA ALA A 47 6.66 -1.12 -6.50
C ALA A 47 5.49 -1.51 -5.56
N PRO A 48 4.24 -1.16 -5.90
CA PRO A 48 3.07 -1.78 -5.25
C PRO A 48 2.90 -3.23 -5.72
N HIS A 49 3.11 -4.20 -4.82
CA HIS A 49 2.96 -5.64 -5.10
C HIS A 49 1.61 -6.16 -4.58
N LEU A 50 0.80 -6.76 -5.46
CA LEU A 50 -0.64 -7.06 -5.25
C LEU A 50 -0.94 -8.51 -4.87
N ASN A 51 -0.01 -9.18 -4.20
CA ASN A 51 -0.17 -10.57 -3.78
C ASN A 51 -0.01 -10.77 -2.27
N ILE A 52 0.14 -9.67 -1.51
CA ILE A 52 0.11 -9.57 -0.04
C ILE A 52 0.60 -8.19 0.43
N ASN A 53 1.62 -7.64 -0.23
CA ASN A 53 2.37 -6.49 0.29
C ASN A 53 1.55 -5.20 0.32
N LEU A 54 0.90 -4.85 -0.80
CA LEU A 54 0.07 -3.66 -0.85
C LEU A 54 -1.13 -3.83 0.09
N GLU A 55 -1.75 -5.00 0.14
CA GLU A 55 -2.86 -5.28 1.06
C GLU A 55 -2.43 -5.08 2.52
N MET A 56 -1.25 -5.62 2.88
CA MET A 56 -0.68 -5.51 4.22
C MET A 56 -0.40 -4.05 4.62
N ASN A 57 0.13 -3.24 3.71
CA ASN A 57 0.36 -1.81 3.96
C ASN A 57 -0.92 -1.09 4.44
N TYR A 58 -2.08 -1.55 3.97
CA TYR A 58 -3.37 -0.92 4.22
C TYR A 58 -4.21 -1.63 5.31
N TRP A 59 -3.86 -2.81 5.81
CA TRP A 59 -4.60 -3.44 6.93
C TRP A 59 -4.91 -2.50 8.11
N PRO A 60 -4.03 -1.55 8.50
CA PRO A 60 -4.32 -0.65 9.63
C PRO A 60 -5.38 0.44 9.38
N PHE A 61 -5.76 0.78 8.13
CA PHE A 61 -6.47 2.04 7.86
C PHE A 61 -7.80 2.19 8.62
N LEU A 62 -8.63 1.14 8.66
CA LEU A 62 -9.89 1.13 9.43
C LEU A 62 -9.65 0.90 10.94
N PRO A 63 -9.04 -0.23 11.37
CA PRO A 63 -8.97 -0.57 12.79
C PRO A 63 -8.14 0.43 13.61
N CYS A 64 -7.23 1.18 12.99
CA CYS A 64 -6.40 2.19 13.66
C CYS A 64 -6.92 3.63 13.46
N ASN A 65 -8.15 3.80 12.97
CA ASN A 65 -8.82 5.08 12.76
C ASN A 65 -8.04 6.05 11.85
N LEU A 66 -7.63 5.57 10.67
CA LEU A 66 -6.87 6.30 9.64
C LEU A 66 -7.60 6.25 8.29
N ASN A 67 -8.92 6.43 8.31
CA ASN A 67 -9.80 6.22 7.16
C ASN A 67 -9.40 7.04 5.94
N GLU A 68 -8.93 8.27 6.11
CA GLU A 68 -8.46 9.14 5.04
C GLU A 68 -7.25 8.57 4.29
N CYS A 69 -6.45 7.71 4.95
CA CYS A 69 -5.26 7.14 4.34
C CYS A 69 -5.60 6.10 3.26
N GLN A 70 -6.85 5.62 3.18
CA GLN A 70 -7.25 4.59 2.21
C GLN A 70 -7.47 5.16 0.80
N GLU A 71 -7.68 6.46 0.65
CA GLU A 71 -8.07 7.09 -0.63
C GLU A 71 -7.10 6.77 -1.78
N PRO A 72 -5.77 6.87 -1.62
CA PRO A 72 -4.82 6.48 -2.67
C PRO A 72 -4.98 5.04 -3.16
N LEU A 73 -5.37 4.11 -2.28
CA LEU A 73 -5.60 2.71 -2.66
C LEU A 73 -6.81 2.59 -3.60
N PHE A 74 -7.90 3.29 -3.32
CA PHE A 74 -9.09 3.25 -4.18
C PHE A 74 -8.86 3.92 -5.53
N ASP A 75 -8.11 5.01 -5.55
CA ASP A 75 -7.72 5.67 -6.80
C ASP A 75 -6.83 4.76 -7.66
N PHE A 76 -5.87 4.08 -7.03
CA PHE A 76 -5.02 3.09 -7.68
C PHE A 76 -5.83 1.91 -8.23
N LEU A 77 -6.74 1.32 -7.44
CA LEU A 77 -7.60 0.22 -7.88
C LEU A 77 -8.55 0.64 -9.01
N SER A 78 -9.09 1.86 -8.95
CA SER A 78 -9.93 2.42 -10.01
C SER A 78 -9.15 2.55 -11.31
N SER A 79 -7.92 3.07 -11.25
CA SER A 79 -7.02 3.15 -12.41
C SER A 79 -6.64 1.77 -12.94
N LEU A 80 -6.37 0.83 -12.03
CA LEU A 80 -6.05 -0.56 -12.38
C LEU A 80 -7.22 -1.25 -13.06
N SER A 81 -8.47 -0.96 -12.69
CA SER A 81 -9.67 -1.55 -13.33
C SER A 81 -9.76 -1.21 -14.82
N VAL A 82 -9.44 0.05 -15.19
CA VAL A 82 -9.45 0.51 -16.59
C VAL A 82 -8.39 -0.23 -17.41
N ASN A 83 -7.17 -0.36 -16.87
CA ASN A 83 -6.08 -1.07 -17.54
C ASN A 83 -6.32 -2.59 -17.56
N GLY A 84 -6.84 -3.14 -16.46
CA GLY A 84 -7.20 -4.54 -16.29
C GLY A 84 -8.24 -4.99 -17.30
N HIS A 85 -9.23 -4.16 -17.64
CA HIS A 85 -10.22 -4.46 -18.68
C HIS A 85 -9.58 -4.70 -20.05
N LYS A 86 -8.59 -3.89 -20.43
CA LYS A 86 -7.83 -4.08 -21.68
C LYS A 86 -7.05 -5.39 -21.65
N THR A 87 -6.36 -5.66 -20.54
CA THR A 87 -5.61 -6.90 -20.34
C THR A 87 -6.52 -8.13 -20.41
N ALA A 88 -7.69 -8.07 -19.79
CA ALA A 88 -8.68 -9.14 -19.79
C ALA A 88 -9.22 -9.42 -21.21
N LYS A 89 -9.55 -8.38 -21.98
CA LYS A 89 -9.96 -8.53 -23.39
C LYS A 89 -8.91 -9.27 -24.21
N VAL A 90 -7.64 -8.90 -24.07
CA VAL A 90 -6.55 -9.50 -24.87
C VAL A 90 -6.20 -10.91 -24.40
N ARG A 91 -6.21 -11.18 -23.09
CA ARG A 91 -5.62 -12.41 -22.52
C ARG A 91 -6.63 -13.44 -22.03
N VAL A 92 -7.86 -13.02 -21.73
CA VAL A 92 -8.91 -13.88 -21.15
C VAL A 92 -10.07 -14.07 -22.14
N PHE A 93 -10.41 -13.03 -22.89
CA PHE A 93 -11.48 -13.06 -23.90
C PHE A 93 -11.00 -12.81 -25.34
N PRO A 94 -9.91 -13.44 -25.82
CA PRO A 94 -9.35 -13.12 -27.14
C PRO A 94 -10.27 -13.47 -28.32
N LEU A 95 -11.40 -14.16 -28.11
CA LEU A 95 -12.25 -14.75 -29.15
C LEU A 95 -13.76 -14.46 -29.01
N SER A 96 -14.18 -13.51 -28.16
CA SER A 96 -15.57 -13.00 -28.11
C SER A 96 -15.70 -11.67 -28.82
#